data_AF-A0A3R7A7M8-F1
#
_entry.id   AF-A0A3R7A7M8-F1
#
_cell.length_a   1.000
_cell.length_b   1.000
_cell.length_c   1.000
_cell.angle_alpha   90.00
_cell.angle_beta   90.00
_cell.angle_gamma   90.00
#
_symmetry.space_group_name_H-M   'P 1'
#
loop_
_entity.id
_entity.type
_entity.pdbx_description
1 polymer ?
#
loop_
_entity_poly.entity_id
_entity_poly.type
_entity_poly.pdbx_seq_one_letter_code
_entity_poly.pdbx_strand_id
1 'polypeptide(L)'
;VTIDRQSICDVMAFALDHSECAVDISSTIVRSFHVGDSRESKRVHRHVPAMAYVARLFVVSDILHNECAVDISSTIVRSFHVGDSRESKRVHRHVPAMAYVARLFVVSDILHNSSAPLKNASLYRTQFEETLPDIMDTLNAVGHAIVGRMSFNAMRDKVLSVLHAWGQWSLFPPPYLIGLNATFLQKSREVEEDMDVVCAAMDADTLALNDERLKRKCRHAGLVAAGSKHDMYRRLYMLKKFTSVGDGRRQDEHEEEDGDVDGEPMEDDEDDIDGVPLDDDIDGVPLDGDDDSILAYNGAAVIAMAGKNCVAIASDTRLGVQGQTIATDFQKVFRLNDKTFLGLAGLATDVQSVSQLLRFKLNMYKMREEREIKAKTLSALISNLMYEKRFGPWFVEPLVAGLTEDNQPFLSSMDCLGCEMFTKDYVCAGTMEEALHGMCESLFRPDMEPEDLFETISQCLLSACNRDALAGWGGVVHILYEMSRSREHCVHLARVIHRTPQGVTTKVLKTRKD
;
A
#
# COMPACT_ATOMS: atom_id res chain seq x y z
N VAL A 1 3.57 -37.33 1.81
CA VAL A 1 5.03 -37.37 2.01
C VAL A 1 5.32 -36.62 3.30
N THR A 2 5.77 -37.29 4.36
CA THR A 2 6.25 -36.60 5.56
C THR A 2 7.66 -36.12 5.26
N ILE A 3 7.82 -34.83 5.02
CA ILE A 3 9.15 -34.21 4.90
C ILE A 3 9.72 -34.11 6.31
N ASP A 4 10.98 -34.53 6.48
CA ASP A 4 11.65 -34.48 7.78
C ASP A 4 11.92 -33.03 8.22
N ARG A 5 11.84 -32.78 9.54
CA ARG A 5 12.00 -31.46 10.16
C ARG A 5 13.36 -30.81 9.84
N GLN A 6 14.43 -31.60 9.78
CA GLN A 6 15.77 -31.11 9.47
C GLN A 6 15.87 -30.69 8.00
N SER A 7 15.32 -31.47 7.07
CA SER A 7 15.27 -31.11 5.64
C SER A 7 14.53 -29.79 5.38
N ILE A 8 13.44 -29.51 6.11
CA ILE A 8 12.74 -28.22 6.00
C ILE A 8 13.64 -27.06 6.44
N CYS A 9 14.31 -27.21 7.59
CA CYS A 9 15.22 -26.19 8.12
C CYS A 9 16.41 -25.95 7.18
N ASP A 10 16.99 -27.02 6.61
CA ASP A 10 18.13 -26.92 5.70
C ASP A 10 17.73 -26.22 4.38
N VAL A 11 16.55 -26.52 3.83
CA VAL A 11 16.04 -25.85 2.63
C VAL A 11 15.70 -24.38 2.91
N MET A 12 15.14 -24.08 4.09
CA MET A 12 14.87 -22.70 4.52
C MET A 12 16.16 -21.89 4.70
N ALA A 13 17.17 -22.46 5.37
CA ALA A 13 18.47 -21.84 5.53
C ALA A 13 19.14 -21.59 4.17
N PHE A 14 19.11 -22.58 3.28
CA PHE A 14 19.65 -22.45 1.93
C PHE A 14 18.94 -21.34 1.12
N ALA A 15 17.61 -21.23 1.22
CA ALA A 15 16.83 -20.19 0.55
C ALA A 15 17.08 -18.77 1.12
N LEU A 16 17.36 -18.65 2.42
CA LEU A 16 17.74 -17.38 3.07
C LEU A 16 19.15 -16.91 2.69
N ASP A 17 20.03 -17.84 2.32
CA ASP A 17 21.40 -17.56 1.90
C ASP A 17 21.55 -17.40 0.38
N HIS A 18 20.67 -18.02 -0.42
CA HIS A 18 20.70 -17.99 -1.89
C HIS A 18 19.38 -17.48 -2.45
N SER A 19 19.13 -16.19 -2.25
CA SER A 19 17.90 -15.53 -2.67
C SER A 19 17.56 -15.76 -4.15
N GLU A 20 18.57 -15.75 -5.03
CA GLU A 20 18.43 -15.99 -6.46
C GLU A 20 17.88 -17.37 -6.81
N CYS A 21 18.08 -18.38 -5.95
CA CYS A 21 17.60 -19.75 -6.14
C CYS A 21 16.20 -20.00 -5.53
N ALA A 22 15.64 -19.02 -4.80
CA ALA A 22 14.36 -19.15 -4.12
C ALA A 22 13.19 -19.50 -5.06
N VAL A 23 13.25 -19.06 -6.32
CA VAL A 23 12.25 -19.40 -7.35
C VAL A 23 12.29 -20.89 -7.69
N ASP A 24 13.49 -21.45 -7.86
CA ASP A 24 13.66 -22.87 -8.19
C ASP A 24 13.30 -23.77 -7.01
N ILE A 25 13.68 -23.36 -5.80
CA ILE A 25 13.35 -24.07 -4.56
C ILE A 25 11.83 -24.07 -4.31
N SER A 26 11.17 -22.89 -4.39
CA SER A 26 9.72 -22.77 -4.20
C SER A 26 8.95 -23.56 -5.25
N SER A 27 9.34 -23.45 -6.52
CA SER A 27 8.70 -24.20 -7.60
C SER A 27 8.88 -25.71 -7.47
N THR A 28 10.04 -26.17 -6.96
CA THR A 28 10.30 -27.60 -6.73
C THR A 28 9.49 -28.14 -5.56
N ILE A 29 9.38 -27.38 -4.46
CA ILE A 29 8.55 -27.73 -3.31
C ILE A 29 7.07 -27.77 -3.70
N VAL A 30 6.57 -26.74 -4.38
CA VAL A 30 5.18 -26.71 -4.88
C VAL A 30 4.89 -27.88 -5.82
N ARG A 31 5.84 -28.23 -6.71
CA ARG A 31 5.74 -29.41 -7.58
C ARG A 31 5.75 -30.72 -6.80
N SER A 32 6.51 -30.83 -5.72
CA SER A 32 6.56 -32.05 -4.90
C SER A 32 5.27 -32.34 -4.13
N PHE A 33 4.40 -31.33 -3.97
CA PHE A 33 3.08 -31.47 -3.34
C PHE A 33 1.92 -31.73 -4.33
N HIS A 34 2.17 -31.69 -5.64
CA HIS A 34 1.16 -32.00 -6.66
C HIS A 34 1.25 -33.47 -7.09
N VAL A 35 0.30 -34.30 -6.65
CA VAL A 35 -0.02 -35.58 -7.29
C VAL A 35 -1.04 -35.28 -8.39
N GLY A 36 -0.58 -35.07 -9.62
CA GLY A 36 -1.50 -34.91 -10.75
C GLY A 36 -0.98 -34.01 -11.87
N ASP A 37 -1.10 -34.52 -13.08
CA ASP A 37 -0.54 -34.09 -14.35
C ASP A 37 -1.08 -32.72 -14.84
N SER A 38 -0.21 -31.88 -15.41
CA SER A 38 -0.48 -31.07 -16.62
C SER A 38 0.65 -30.09 -16.93
N ARG A 39 0.97 -29.98 -18.23
CA ARG A 39 2.04 -29.17 -18.83
C ARG A 39 1.84 -27.65 -18.76
N GLU A 40 0.91 -27.14 -17.97
CA GLU A 40 0.45 -25.74 -18.02
C GLU A 40 1.18 -24.80 -17.03
N SER A 41 1.92 -25.35 -16.07
CA SER A 41 2.56 -24.58 -14.99
C SER A 41 3.93 -23.95 -15.34
N LYS A 42 4.31 -23.86 -16.62
CA LYS A 42 5.65 -23.40 -17.04
C LYS A 42 5.76 -21.94 -17.48
N ARG A 43 4.72 -21.09 -17.34
CA ARG A 43 4.74 -19.71 -17.89
C ARG A 43 4.61 -18.55 -16.89
N VAL A 44 4.47 -18.77 -15.59
CA VAL A 44 4.13 -17.70 -14.63
C VAL A 44 5.33 -17.08 -13.88
N HIS A 45 6.52 -17.68 -13.92
CA HIS A 45 7.58 -17.32 -12.96
C HIS A 45 8.78 -16.57 -13.57
N ARG A 46 8.61 -15.31 -14.01
CA ARG A 46 9.78 -14.47 -14.37
C ARG A 46 9.89 -13.09 -13.72
N HIS A 47 8.93 -12.60 -12.94
CA HIS A 47 8.96 -11.20 -12.49
C HIS A 47 8.54 -10.95 -11.03
N VAL A 48 8.54 -11.97 -10.18
CA VAL A 48 8.34 -11.77 -8.74
C VAL A 48 9.71 -11.75 -8.07
N PRO A 49 10.05 -10.73 -7.25
CA PRO A 49 11.33 -10.66 -6.56
C PRO A 49 11.58 -11.93 -5.75
N ALA A 50 12.81 -12.44 -5.76
CA ALA A 50 13.26 -13.61 -4.99
C ALA A 50 12.66 -13.68 -3.57
N MET A 51 12.63 -12.54 -2.89
CA MET A 51 12.14 -12.38 -1.52
C MET A 51 10.66 -12.73 -1.33
N ALA A 52 9.81 -12.46 -2.32
CA ALA A 52 8.38 -12.77 -2.25
C ALA A 52 8.10 -14.28 -2.42
N TYR A 53 9.00 -15.04 -3.05
CA TYR A 53 8.90 -16.51 -3.10
C TYR A 53 9.39 -17.16 -1.81
N VAL A 54 10.42 -16.60 -1.18
CA VAL A 54 10.88 -17.01 0.15
C VAL A 54 9.72 -16.85 1.14
N ALA A 55 9.08 -15.67 1.20
CA ALA A 55 7.90 -15.43 2.05
C ALA A 55 6.77 -16.46 1.80
N ARG A 56 6.46 -16.77 0.53
CA ARG A 56 5.43 -17.77 0.19
C ARG A 56 5.79 -19.20 0.61
N LEU A 57 7.07 -19.58 0.56
CA LEU A 57 7.57 -20.86 1.08
C LEU A 57 7.38 -20.97 2.60
N PHE A 58 7.65 -19.89 3.34
CA PHE A 58 7.45 -19.82 4.79
C PHE A 58 5.97 -19.92 5.16
N VAL A 59 5.09 -19.19 4.46
CA VAL A 59 3.62 -19.27 4.66
C VAL A 59 3.08 -20.68 4.40
N VAL A 60 3.54 -21.37 3.35
CA VAL A 60 3.11 -22.75 3.05
C VAL A 60 3.61 -23.74 4.11
N SER A 61 4.83 -23.57 4.63
CA SER A 61 5.37 -24.41 5.71
C SER A 61 4.69 -24.15 7.06
N ASP A 62 4.39 -22.89 7.38
CA ASP A 62 3.72 -22.48 8.62
C ASP A 62 2.27 -22.97 8.67
N ILE A 63 1.57 -23.00 7.53
CA ILE A 63 0.22 -23.58 7.45
C ILE A 63 0.24 -25.11 7.64
N LEU A 64 1.34 -25.79 7.31
CA LEU A 64 1.42 -27.26 7.29
C LEU A 64 2.05 -27.88 8.56
N HIS A 65 2.95 -27.19 9.28
CA HIS A 65 3.71 -27.78 10.40
C HIS A 65 3.98 -26.83 11.59
N ASN A 66 2.91 -26.46 12.32
CA ASN A 66 2.96 -25.66 13.55
C ASN A 66 3.78 -26.26 14.74
N GLU A 67 4.35 -27.46 14.62
CA GLU A 67 5.28 -28.04 15.61
C GLU A 67 6.74 -27.58 15.42
N CYS A 68 7.04 -26.89 14.31
CA CYS A 68 8.40 -26.46 13.95
C CYS A 68 8.71 -24.99 14.31
N ALA A 69 7.80 -24.27 14.95
CA ALA A 69 7.92 -22.83 15.19
C ALA A 69 9.22 -22.40 15.87
N VAL A 70 9.70 -23.18 16.85
CA VAL A 70 10.96 -22.93 17.56
C VAL A 70 12.17 -23.08 16.64
N ASP A 71 12.18 -24.08 15.77
CA ASP A 71 13.32 -24.31 14.87
C ASP A 71 13.35 -23.30 13.74
N ILE A 72 12.19 -22.98 13.17
CA ILE A 72 12.03 -21.99 12.11
C ILE A 72 12.46 -20.60 12.60
N SER A 73 11.93 -20.17 13.76
CA SER A 73 12.34 -18.90 14.38
C SER A 73 13.84 -18.88 14.69
N SER A 74 14.40 -19.97 15.26
CA SER A 74 15.83 -20.05 15.52
C SER A 74 16.69 -20.00 14.26
N THR A 75 16.24 -20.59 13.15
CA THR A 75 16.95 -20.60 11.85
C THR A 75 16.95 -19.21 11.24
N ILE A 76 15.81 -18.52 11.27
CA ILE A 76 15.70 -17.14 10.79
C ILE A 76 16.58 -16.23 11.64
N VAL A 77 16.52 -16.33 12.97
CA VAL A 77 17.35 -15.52 13.89
C VAL A 77 18.84 -15.77 13.64
N ARG A 78 19.27 -17.03 13.45
CA ARG A 78 20.66 -17.37 13.09
C ARG A 78 21.09 -16.74 11.77
N SER A 79 20.18 -16.58 10.80
CA SER A 79 20.51 -15.92 9.54
C SER A 79 20.89 -14.44 9.74
N PHE A 80 20.37 -13.76 10.77
CA PHE A 80 20.78 -12.40 11.09
C PHE A 80 22.17 -12.37 11.75
N HIS A 81 22.50 -13.36 12.57
CA HIS A 81 23.72 -13.35 13.38
C HIS A 81 24.98 -13.59 12.55
N VAL A 82 25.91 -12.63 12.58
CA VAL A 82 27.28 -12.82 12.10
C VAL A 82 28.05 -13.61 13.16
N GLY A 83 28.15 -14.94 12.98
CA GLY A 83 28.89 -15.79 13.89
C GLY A 83 30.35 -15.35 14.10
N ASP A 84 30.92 -15.66 15.26
CA ASP A 84 32.29 -15.24 15.61
C ASP A 84 33.40 -15.98 14.85
N SER A 85 33.03 -17.06 14.16
CA SER A 85 33.92 -17.90 13.38
C SER A 85 34.50 -17.15 12.16
N ARG A 86 35.73 -17.51 11.78
CA ARG A 86 36.46 -16.91 10.64
C ARG A 86 35.71 -17.09 9.30
N GLU A 87 34.88 -18.12 9.23
CA GLU A 87 34.08 -18.50 8.06
C GLU A 87 32.75 -17.73 8.01
N SER A 88 32.04 -17.59 9.14
CA SER A 88 30.85 -16.72 9.26
C SER A 88 31.17 -15.26 8.93
N LYS A 89 32.31 -14.73 9.41
CA LYS A 89 32.78 -13.36 9.09
C LYS A 89 33.17 -13.16 7.61
N ARG A 90 33.30 -14.23 6.82
CA ARG A 90 33.62 -14.18 5.39
C ARG A 90 32.35 -14.20 4.52
N VAL A 91 31.36 -15.00 4.90
CA VAL A 91 30.04 -15.10 4.25
C VAL A 91 29.27 -13.78 4.40
N HIS A 92 29.18 -13.24 5.62
CA HIS A 92 28.41 -12.02 5.88
C HIS A 92 29.02 -10.73 5.32
N ARG A 93 30.32 -10.72 4.99
CA ARG A 93 31.01 -9.59 4.36
C ARG A 93 30.51 -9.26 2.95
N HIS A 94 29.79 -10.20 2.32
CA HIS A 94 29.27 -10.08 0.97
C HIS A 94 27.74 -9.97 0.92
N VAL A 95 27.05 -10.01 2.08
CA VAL A 95 25.58 -9.94 2.14
C VAL A 95 25.15 -8.46 2.07
N PRO A 96 24.40 -8.04 1.03
CA PRO A 96 23.93 -6.66 0.93
C PRO A 96 23.03 -6.27 2.11
N ALA A 97 23.11 -5.02 2.57
CA ALA A 97 22.28 -4.52 3.68
C ALA A 97 20.78 -4.77 3.47
N MET A 98 20.31 -4.65 2.23
CA MET A 98 18.91 -4.88 1.85
C MET A 98 18.47 -6.34 1.98
N ALA A 99 19.39 -7.30 2.04
CA ALA A 99 19.05 -8.71 2.33
C ALA A 99 18.61 -8.89 3.78
N TYR A 100 19.17 -8.15 4.73
CA TYR A 100 18.73 -8.17 6.14
C TYR A 100 17.34 -7.55 6.31
N VAL A 101 17.05 -6.48 5.56
CA VAL A 101 15.70 -5.90 5.50
C VAL A 101 14.70 -6.93 4.96
N ALA A 102 15.09 -7.71 3.97
CA ALA A 102 14.22 -8.72 3.42
C ALA A 102 13.98 -9.91 4.37
N ARG A 103 14.99 -10.30 5.15
CA ARG A 103 14.82 -11.25 6.26
C ARG A 103 13.86 -10.71 7.33
N LEU A 104 13.89 -9.40 7.59
CA LEU A 104 12.95 -8.76 8.53
C LEU A 104 11.50 -8.79 7.99
N PHE A 105 11.31 -8.64 6.68
CA PHE A 105 9.99 -8.82 6.07
C PHE A 105 9.48 -10.25 6.23
N VAL A 106 10.34 -11.28 6.10
CA VAL A 106 9.94 -12.66 6.39
C VAL A 106 9.47 -12.81 7.84
N VAL A 107 10.20 -12.23 8.81
CA VAL A 107 9.75 -12.21 10.22
C VAL A 107 8.38 -11.53 10.36
N SER A 108 8.19 -10.39 9.68
CA SER A 108 6.92 -9.66 9.70
C SER A 108 5.75 -10.47 9.13
N ASP A 109 5.97 -11.21 8.04
CA ASP A 109 4.95 -12.06 7.42
C ASP A 109 4.54 -13.22 8.35
N ILE A 110 5.51 -13.85 9.01
CA ILE A 110 5.25 -14.92 9.99
C ILE A 110 4.47 -14.34 11.18
N LEU A 111 4.87 -13.17 11.68
CA LEU A 111 4.20 -12.48 12.78
C LEU A 111 2.78 -12.05 12.43
N HIS A 112 2.52 -11.58 11.21
CA HIS A 112 1.16 -11.26 10.76
C HIS A 112 0.25 -12.50 10.82
N ASN A 113 0.75 -13.65 10.37
CA ASN A 113 0.02 -14.91 10.35
C ASN A 113 -0.05 -15.60 11.73
N SER A 114 0.78 -15.20 12.70
CA SER A 114 0.79 -15.77 14.06
C SER A 114 -0.52 -15.54 14.83
N SER A 115 -1.35 -14.59 14.38
CA SER A 115 -2.67 -14.30 14.95
C SER A 115 -3.80 -15.17 14.38
N ALA A 116 -3.50 -16.07 13.44
CA ALA A 116 -4.48 -17.01 12.90
C ALA A 116 -4.99 -17.98 13.99
N PRO A 117 -6.26 -18.45 13.92
CA PRO A 117 -6.85 -19.36 14.89
C PRO A 117 -6.36 -20.82 14.71
N LEU A 118 -5.06 -21.01 14.53
CA LEU A 118 -4.40 -22.30 14.36
C LEU A 118 -3.61 -22.65 15.62
N LYS A 119 -3.59 -23.94 15.98
CA LYS A 119 -2.89 -24.44 17.16
C LYS A 119 -1.39 -24.12 17.05
N ASN A 120 -0.81 -23.49 18.08
CA ASN A 120 0.59 -23.03 18.17
C ASN A 120 0.99 -21.85 17.25
N ALA A 121 0.07 -21.23 16.49
CA ALA A 121 0.41 -20.06 15.68
C ALA A 121 0.92 -18.88 16.54
N SER A 122 0.34 -18.70 17.73
CA SER A 122 0.77 -17.68 18.70
C SER A 122 2.17 -17.92 19.29
N LEU A 123 2.73 -19.13 19.16
CA LEU A 123 4.06 -19.46 19.66
C LEU A 123 5.16 -18.68 18.91
N TYR A 124 4.96 -18.40 17.62
CA TYR A 124 5.88 -17.59 16.83
C TYR A 124 6.05 -16.19 17.41
N ARG A 125 4.96 -15.56 17.87
CA ARG A 125 5.01 -14.26 18.53
C ARG A 125 5.90 -14.30 19.77
N THR A 126 5.72 -15.30 20.65
CA THR A 126 6.55 -15.47 21.84
C THR A 126 8.03 -15.70 21.50
N GLN A 127 8.33 -16.51 20.49
CA GLN A 127 9.72 -16.80 20.08
C GLN A 127 10.42 -15.58 19.48
N PHE A 128 9.72 -14.81 18.65
CA PHE A 128 10.28 -13.59 18.07
C PHE A 128 10.37 -12.46 19.09
N GLU A 129 9.44 -12.34 20.04
CA GLU A 129 9.51 -11.34 21.12
C GLU A 129 10.83 -11.44 21.92
N GLU A 130 11.38 -12.64 22.09
CA GLU A 130 12.65 -12.81 22.81
C GLU A 130 13.88 -12.42 21.98
N THR A 131 13.79 -12.43 20.65
CA THR A 131 14.94 -12.36 19.72
C THR A 131 14.96 -11.10 18.85
N LEU A 132 13.83 -10.40 18.73
CA LEU A 132 13.70 -9.15 17.97
C LEU A 132 14.69 -8.04 18.39
N PRO A 133 14.99 -7.84 19.70
CA PRO A 133 16.00 -6.85 20.08
C PRO A 133 17.39 -7.15 19.49
N ASP A 134 17.78 -8.43 19.43
CA ASP A 134 19.06 -8.85 18.85
C ASP A 134 19.10 -8.65 17.31
N ILE A 135 17.94 -8.86 16.65
CA ILE A 135 17.77 -8.54 15.23
C ILE A 135 17.94 -7.04 14.99
N MET A 136 17.38 -6.18 15.85
CA MET A 136 17.50 -4.72 15.73
C MET A 136 18.94 -4.23 15.96
N ASP A 137 19.67 -4.79 16.93
CA ASP A 137 21.10 -4.49 17.16
C ASP A 137 21.95 -4.91 15.94
N THR A 138 21.61 -6.04 15.31
CA THR A 138 22.26 -6.48 14.06
C THR A 138 21.97 -5.51 12.91
N LEU A 139 20.71 -5.10 12.73
CA LEU A 139 20.31 -4.15 11.68
C LEU A 139 20.96 -2.78 11.89
N ASN A 140 21.12 -2.34 13.14
CA ASN A 140 21.87 -1.13 13.50
C ASN A 140 23.34 -1.25 13.06
N ALA A 141 24.01 -2.35 13.39
CA ALA A 141 25.40 -2.59 13.00
C ALA A 141 25.59 -2.64 11.48
N VAL A 142 24.65 -3.27 10.76
CA VAL A 142 24.64 -3.29 9.29
C VAL A 142 24.40 -1.89 8.73
N GLY A 143 23.49 -1.12 9.32
CA GLY A 143 23.19 0.25 8.93
C GLY A 143 24.40 1.18 9.03
N HIS A 144 25.14 1.11 10.15
CA HIS A 144 26.38 1.88 10.35
C HIS A 144 27.51 1.49 9.40
N ALA A 145 27.49 0.28 8.84
CA ALA A 145 28.45 -0.14 7.81
C ALA A 145 28.16 0.43 6.42
N ILE A 146 27.03 1.12 6.21
CA ILE A 146 26.64 1.71 4.92
C ILE A 146 27.30 3.09 4.76
N VAL A 147 28.18 3.21 3.78
CA VAL A 147 28.92 4.47 3.48
C VAL A 147 28.02 5.57 2.88
N GLY A 148 26.88 5.22 2.29
CA GLY A 148 25.98 6.16 1.59
C GLY A 148 24.74 6.58 2.38
N ARG A 149 24.56 7.89 2.62
CA ARG A 149 23.41 8.47 3.35
C ARG A 149 22.05 8.05 2.78
N MET A 150 21.90 8.08 1.45
CA MET A 150 20.64 7.66 0.78
C MET A 150 20.34 6.17 0.97
N SER A 151 21.35 5.32 0.90
CA SER A 151 21.20 3.86 1.06
C SER A 151 20.84 3.48 2.50
N PHE A 152 21.40 4.19 3.49
CA PHE A 152 21.03 4.04 4.88
C PHE A 152 19.58 4.50 5.12
N ASN A 153 19.19 5.68 4.60
CA ASN A 153 17.82 6.18 4.71
C ASN A 153 16.81 5.19 4.09
N ALA A 154 17.13 4.61 2.93
CA ALA A 154 16.28 3.58 2.30
C ALA A 154 16.12 2.30 3.14
N MET A 155 17.15 1.89 3.89
CA MET A 155 17.07 0.78 4.84
C MET A 155 16.25 1.18 6.08
N ARG A 156 16.56 2.35 6.64
CA ARG A 156 15.89 2.93 7.82
C ARG A 156 14.39 3.02 7.60
N ASP A 157 13.96 3.62 6.50
CA ASP A 157 12.54 3.84 6.21
C ASP A 157 11.78 2.50 6.09
N LYS A 158 12.43 1.44 5.57
CA LYS A 158 11.84 0.10 5.50
C LYS A 158 11.74 -0.57 6.87
N VAL A 159 12.77 -0.47 7.71
CA VAL A 159 12.73 -1.02 9.08
C VAL A 159 11.67 -0.31 9.92
N LEU A 160 11.59 1.03 9.83
CA LEU A 160 10.58 1.82 10.53
C LEU A 160 9.17 1.53 10.04
N SER A 161 8.98 1.29 8.73
CA SER A 161 7.71 0.85 8.16
C SER A 161 7.24 -0.48 8.76
N VAL A 162 8.14 -1.45 8.97
CA VAL A 162 7.81 -2.72 9.64
C VAL A 162 7.40 -2.49 11.10
N LEU A 163 8.14 -1.67 11.85
CA LEU A 163 7.79 -1.35 13.24
C LEU A 163 6.43 -0.64 13.35
N HIS A 164 6.13 0.26 12.41
CA HIS A 164 4.83 0.92 12.33
C HIS A 164 3.70 -0.09 12.07
N ALA A 165 3.90 -1.03 11.13
CA ALA A 165 2.94 -2.09 10.85
C ALA A 165 2.67 -2.97 12.08
N TRP A 166 3.71 -3.35 12.84
CA TRP A 166 3.54 -4.12 14.09
C TRP A 166 2.77 -3.34 15.16
N GLY A 167 2.90 -2.01 15.18
CA GLY A 167 2.09 -1.13 16.02
C GLY A 167 0.62 -1.14 15.62
N GLN A 168 0.31 -0.97 14.33
CA GLN A 168 -1.06 -1.00 13.80
C GLN A 168 -1.74 -2.35 14.06
N TRP A 169 -1.00 -3.45 13.93
CA TRP A 169 -1.52 -4.79 14.19
C TRP A 169 -1.65 -5.13 15.69
N SER A 170 -1.24 -4.21 16.59
CA SER A 170 -1.21 -4.46 18.04
C SER A 170 -0.47 -5.75 18.41
N LEU A 171 0.56 -6.11 17.64
CA LEU A 171 1.35 -7.32 17.84
C LEU A 171 2.26 -7.22 19.07
N PHE A 172 2.66 -6.03 19.47
CA PHE A 172 3.48 -5.83 20.67
C PHE A 172 3.04 -4.57 21.42
N PRO A 173 3.26 -4.50 22.74
CA PRO A 173 2.98 -3.28 23.50
C PRO A 173 3.76 -2.08 22.95
N PRO A 174 3.19 -0.86 22.94
CA PRO A 174 3.90 0.34 22.45
C PRO A 174 5.28 0.58 23.09
N PRO A 175 5.48 0.39 24.43
CA PRO A 175 6.80 0.57 25.05
C PRO A 175 7.88 -0.38 24.49
N TYR A 176 7.47 -1.60 24.12
CA TYR A 176 8.37 -2.58 23.53
C TYR A 176 8.81 -2.17 22.11
N LEU A 177 7.87 -1.69 21.29
CA LEU A 177 8.17 -1.19 19.94
C LEU A 177 9.06 0.06 19.95
N ILE A 178 8.84 0.96 20.91
CA ILE A 178 9.71 2.13 21.12
C ILE A 178 11.14 1.68 21.45
N GLY A 179 11.30 0.63 22.25
CA GLY A 179 12.61 0.05 22.55
C GLY A 179 13.31 -0.59 21.35
N LEU A 180 12.56 -1.31 20.50
CA LEU A 180 13.11 -1.84 19.25
C LEU A 180 13.58 -0.71 18.32
N ASN A 181 12.78 0.36 18.22
CA ASN A 181 13.13 1.55 17.45
C ASN A 181 14.40 2.22 18.00
N ALA A 182 14.49 2.40 19.32
CA ALA A 182 15.66 2.95 19.98
C ALA A 182 16.91 2.09 19.72
N THR A 183 16.79 0.77 19.84
CA THR A 183 17.89 -0.18 19.56
C THR A 183 18.38 -0.07 18.12
N PHE A 184 17.46 0.08 17.16
CA PHE A 184 17.83 0.23 15.74
C PHE A 184 18.44 1.60 15.40
N LEU A 185 17.98 2.70 16.00
CA LEU A 185 18.42 4.07 15.70
C LEU A 185 19.61 4.54 16.56
N GLN A 186 20.19 3.68 17.38
CA GLN A 186 21.32 4.04 18.24
C GLN A 186 22.51 4.57 17.42
N LYS A 187 23.10 5.71 17.83
CA LYS A 187 24.36 6.23 17.26
C LYS A 187 25.54 5.29 17.56
N SER A 188 26.61 5.36 16.77
CA SER A 188 27.81 4.50 16.90
C SER A 188 28.33 4.46 18.35
N ARG A 189 28.85 3.30 18.78
CA ARG A 189 29.31 3.00 20.16
C ARG A 189 30.55 3.82 20.63
N GLU A 190 30.83 4.97 20.03
CA GLU A 190 32.09 5.70 20.18
C GLU A 190 32.16 6.60 21.43
N VAL A 191 31.03 6.85 22.09
CA VAL A 191 31.00 7.55 23.38
C VAL A 191 30.35 6.65 24.43
N GLU A 192 31.16 5.80 25.08
CA GLU A 192 30.72 5.12 26.30
C GLU A 192 30.56 6.15 27.41
N GLU A 193 29.31 6.51 27.74
CA GLU A 193 29.01 7.38 28.88
C GLU A 193 29.46 6.70 30.19
N ASP A 194 30.00 7.51 31.11
CA ASP A 194 30.51 7.05 32.40
C ASP A 194 29.40 6.34 33.20
N MET A 195 29.74 5.20 33.81
CA MET A 195 28.79 4.40 34.57
C MET A 195 28.20 5.15 35.75
N ASP A 196 28.93 6.11 36.32
CA ASP A 196 28.41 6.95 37.40
C ASP A 196 27.27 7.85 36.91
N VAL A 197 27.35 8.37 35.68
CA VAL A 197 26.30 9.17 35.02
C VAL A 197 25.09 8.29 34.70
N VAL A 198 25.34 7.11 34.13
CA VAL A 198 24.30 6.12 33.81
C VAL A 198 23.53 5.72 35.07
N CYS A 199 24.23 5.40 36.16
CA CYS A 199 23.59 5.01 37.41
C CYS A 199 22.83 6.18 38.06
N ALA A 200 23.39 7.40 38.04
CA ALA A 200 22.73 8.57 38.59
C ALA A 200 21.40 8.92 37.90
N ALA A 201 21.28 8.62 36.60
CA ALA A 201 20.08 8.85 35.83
C ALA A 201 19.02 7.73 35.96
N MET A 202 19.32 6.63 36.64
CA MET A 202 18.42 5.48 36.80
C MET A 202 17.71 5.49 38.15
N ASP A 203 16.47 5.00 38.17
CA ASP A 203 15.70 4.91 39.41
C ASP A 203 16.33 3.91 40.38
N ALA A 204 16.32 4.22 41.69
CA ALA A 204 16.89 3.38 42.74
C ALA A 204 16.34 1.94 42.72
N ASP A 205 15.05 1.78 42.40
CA ASP A 205 14.40 0.48 42.26
C ASP A 205 14.96 -0.34 41.11
N THR A 206 15.44 0.30 40.04
CA THR A 206 16.05 -0.39 38.90
C THR A 206 17.47 -0.86 39.22
N LEU A 207 18.23 -0.05 39.96
CA LEU A 207 19.58 -0.40 40.41
C LEU A 207 19.58 -1.52 41.46
N ALA A 208 18.49 -1.66 42.21
CA ALA A 208 18.29 -2.73 43.20
C ALA A 208 17.83 -4.07 42.59
N LEU A 209 17.59 -4.15 41.28
CA LEU A 209 17.15 -5.40 40.63
C LEU A 209 18.24 -6.45 40.61
N ASN A 210 17.85 -7.70 40.86
CA ASN A 210 18.71 -8.85 40.57
C ASN A 210 18.86 -9.03 39.06
N ASP A 211 19.88 -9.80 38.64
CA ASP A 211 20.27 -9.99 37.25
C ASP A 211 19.12 -10.52 36.38
N GLU A 212 18.31 -11.42 36.93
CA GLU A 212 17.20 -12.04 36.22
C GLU A 212 16.04 -11.07 35.99
N ARG A 213 15.70 -10.25 36.99
CA ARG A 213 14.67 -9.21 36.87
C ARG A 213 15.14 -8.07 35.96
N LEU A 214 16.42 -7.72 36.01
CA LEU A 214 17.00 -6.72 35.12
C LEU A 214 16.93 -7.18 33.65
N LYS A 215 17.29 -8.44 33.38
CA LYS A 215 17.12 -9.06 32.05
C LYS A 215 15.66 -9.06 31.58
N ARG A 216 14.73 -9.40 32.47
CA ARG A 216 13.28 -9.36 32.15
C ARG A 216 12.81 -7.93 31.86
N LYS A 217 13.31 -6.93 32.60
CA LYS A 217 13.00 -5.52 32.36
C LYS A 217 13.50 -5.05 31.00
N CYS A 218 14.73 -5.40 30.61
CA CYS A 218 15.26 -5.11 29.27
C CYS A 218 14.41 -5.75 28.17
N ARG A 219 14.06 -7.04 28.31
CA ARG A 219 13.22 -7.73 27.32
C ARG A 219 11.85 -7.08 27.14
N HIS A 220 11.13 -6.78 28.22
CA HIS A 220 9.83 -6.10 28.12
C HIS A 220 9.93 -4.68 27.54
N ALA A 221 11.10 -4.05 27.69
CA ALA A 221 11.38 -2.75 27.11
C ALA A 221 11.89 -2.84 25.66
N GLY A 222 11.93 -4.01 25.02
CA GLY A 222 12.41 -4.16 23.64
C GLY A 222 13.92 -3.99 23.47
N LEU A 223 14.70 -4.24 24.54
CA LEU A 223 16.14 -4.07 24.57
C LEU A 223 16.87 -5.42 24.66
N VAL A 224 18.05 -5.49 24.07
CA VAL A 224 18.94 -6.65 24.17
C VAL A 224 19.26 -6.94 25.64
N ALA A 225 19.06 -8.18 26.07
CA ALA A 225 19.28 -8.62 27.45
C ALA A 225 20.59 -9.42 27.65
N ALA A 226 21.38 -9.61 26.59
CA ALA A 226 22.70 -10.25 26.66
C ALA A 226 23.79 -9.26 27.11
N GLY A 227 24.77 -9.74 27.89
CA GLY A 227 25.90 -8.93 28.37
C GLY A 227 25.94 -8.77 29.90
N SER A 228 26.81 -7.86 30.35
CA SER A 228 26.98 -7.52 31.76
C SER A 228 25.82 -6.66 32.28
N LYS A 229 25.74 -6.49 33.62
CA LYS A 229 24.78 -5.54 34.22
C LYS A 229 24.95 -4.12 33.69
N HIS A 230 26.20 -3.72 33.47
CA HIS A 230 26.52 -2.38 33.00
C HIS A 230 25.99 -2.16 31.58
N ASP A 231 26.06 -3.17 30.72
CA ASP A 231 25.52 -3.09 29.36
C ASP A 231 23.99 -2.93 29.37
N MET A 232 23.31 -3.65 30.27
CA MET A 232 21.86 -3.51 30.44
C MET A 232 21.47 -2.12 30.97
N TYR A 233 22.23 -1.57 31.93
CA TYR A 233 21.99 -0.22 32.43
C TYR A 233 22.20 0.84 31.36
N ARG A 234 23.26 0.72 30.55
CA ARG A 234 23.50 1.63 29.42
C ARG A 234 22.36 1.62 28.41
N ARG A 235 21.82 0.44 28.07
CA ARG A 235 20.66 0.34 27.15
C ARG A 235 19.39 0.95 27.73
N LEU A 236 19.12 0.73 29.01
CA LEU A 236 17.98 1.34 29.69
C LEU A 236 18.09 2.87 29.78
N TYR A 237 19.30 3.35 30.04
CA TYR A 237 19.59 4.78 30.04
C TYR A 237 19.47 5.38 28.62
N MET A 238 19.99 4.70 27.61
CA MET A 238 19.83 5.09 26.20
C MET A 238 18.35 5.20 25.82
N LEU A 239 17.52 4.22 26.22
CA LEU A 239 16.08 4.28 25.99
C LEU A 239 15.43 5.49 26.67
N LYS A 240 15.82 5.80 27.92
CA LYS A 240 15.35 6.98 28.65
C LYS A 240 15.74 8.28 27.95
N LYS A 241 16.95 8.35 27.39
CA LYS A 241 17.41 9.47 26.56
C LYS A 241 16.60 9.57 25.26
N PHE A 242 16.34 8.44 24.61
CA PHE A 242 15.56 8.37 23.37
C PHE A 242 14.11 8.86 23.57
N THR A 243 13.49 8.55 24.70
CA THR A 243 12.10 8.95 25.00
C THR A 243 11.95 10.33 25.64
N SER A 244 13.01 10.89 26.22
CA SER A 244 12.99 12.23 26.85
C SER A 244 13.11 13.40 25.87
N VAL A 245 13.44 13.14 24.59
CA VAL A 245 13.52 14.17 23.52
C VAL A 245 12.16 14.82 23.19
N GLY A 246 11.07 14.39 23.83
CA GLY A 246 9.75 15.02 23.71
C GLY A 246 9.54 16.32 24.50
N ASP A 247 10.44 16.73 25.40
CA ASP A 247 10.20 17.88 26.30
C ASP A 247 11.34 18.92 26.32
N GLY A 248 12.12 19.03 25.24
CA GLY A 248 13.17 20.04 25.18
C GLY A 248 13.89 20.08 23.85
N ARG A 249 13.70 21.20 23.13
CA ARG A 249 14.56 21.76 22.07
C ARG A 249 15.15 20.75 21.07
N ARG A 250 14.66 20.82 19.83
CA ARG A 250 15.47 20.50 18.65
C ARG A 250 16.73 21.35 18.69
N GLN A 251 17.87 20.75 19.02
CA GLN A 251 19.21 21.21 18.67
C GLN A 251 20.04 19.98 18.33
N ASP A 252 20.92 20.17 17.34
CA ASP A 252 21.98 19.26 16.85
C ASP A 252 21.75 18.65 15.46
N GLU A 253 21.39 19.51 14.50
CA GLU A 253 22.02 19.50 13.18
C GLU A 253 23.25 20.42 13.25
N HIS A 254 24.40 19.85 13.61
CA HIS A 254 25.71 20.42 13.26
C HIS A 254 26.38 19.41 12.35
N GLU A 255 26.12 19.53 11.05
CA GLU A 255 27.02 19.02 10.02
C GLU A 255 28.20 20.00 9.93
N GLU A 256 29.40 19.45 9.90
CA GLU A 256 30.65 20.17 9.70
C GLU A 256 30.60 20.91 8.35
N GLU A 257 30.60 22.25 8.39
CA GLU A 257 30.87 23.11 7.25
C GLU A 257 32.36 23.07 6.94
N ASP A 258 32.71 22.70 5.71
CA ASP A 258 33.95 23.08 5.05
C ASP A 258 33.64 23.43 3.59
N GLY A 259 33.89 24.70 3.23
CA GLY A 259 34.26 25.11 1.87
C GLY A 259 33.25 25.94 1.07
N ASP A 260 33.30 27.26 1.25
CA ASP A 260 33.10 28.37 0.30
C ASP A 260 32.23 28.15 -0.95
N VAL A 261 31.19 28.99 -1.12
CA VAL A 261 30.96 29.85 -2.31
C VAL A 261 29.70 30.71 -2.08
N ASP A 262 29.94 31.99 -2.31
CA ASP A 262 29.14 33.22 -2.24
C ASP A 262 27.75 33.21 -2.90
N GLY A 263 26.77 33.72 -2.15
CA GLY A 263 25.47 34.17 -2.66
C GLY A 263 24.64 34.80 -1.54
N GLU A 264 24.62 36.14 -1.45
CA GLU A 264 23.78 36.84 -0.48
C GLU A 264 22.27 36.61 -0.76
N PRO A 265 21.44 36.39 0.27
CA PRO A 265 20.00 36.29 0.11
C PRO A 265 19.35 37.67 0.04
N MET A 266 18.37 37.78 -0.85
CA MET A 266 17.47 38.92 -1.01
C MET A 266 16.52 39.00 0.20
N GLU A 267 16.44 40.16 0.83
CA GLU A 267 15.42 40.52 1.82
C GLU A 267 14.04 40.57 1.14
N ASP A 268 13.02 39.95 1.74
CA ASP A 268 11.61 40.28 1.51
C ASP A 268 10.81 39.91 2.78
N ASP A 269 10.64 40.93 3.63
CA ASP A 269 9.50 41.31 4.45
C ASP A 269 8.67 40.22 5.17
N GLU A 270 8.88 40.15 6.50
CA GLU A 270 7.93 39.65 7.49
C GLU A 270 6.77 40.64 7.66
N ASP A 271 5.56 40.28 7.25
CA ASP A 271 4.33 40.87 7.77
C ASP A 271 3.77 39.97 8.87
N ASP A 272 3.87 40.45 10.10
CA ASP A 272 3.15 39.97 11.28
C ASP A 272 1.63 40.01 11.05
N ILE A 273 0.97 38.84 11.07
CA ILE A 273 -0.48 38.76 11.36
C ILE A 273 -0.66 37.90 12.62
N ASP A 274 -0.73 38.62 13.73
CA ASP A 274 -1.28 38.15 15.00
C ASP A 274 -2.71 37.67 14.80
N GLY A 275 -3.01 36.51 15.39
CA GLY A 275 -4.32 35.87 15.36
C GLY A 275 -5.41 36.79 15.92
N VAL A 276 -6.43 37.04 15.10
CA VAL A 276 -7.73 37.53 15.59
C VAL A 276 -8.43 36.38 16.33
N PRO A 277 -8.91 36.59 17.56
CA PRO A 277 -9.76 35.61 18.23
C PRO A 277 -11.13 35.64 17.56
N LEU A 278 -11.59 34.50 17.03
CA LEU A 278 -12.96 34.33 16.58
C LEU A 278 -13.81 33.94 17.78
N ASP A 279 -14.74 34.84 18.08
CA ASP A 279 -15.78 34.72 19.09
C ASP A 279 -16.65 33.46 18.88
N ASP A 280 -17.18 32.99 20.01
CA ASP A 280 -18.17 31.92 20.15
C ASP A 280 -19.42 32.11 19.27
N ASP A 281 -20.11 30.99 19.02
CA ASP A 281 -21.42 30.85 18.35
C ASP A 281 -21.40 30.32 16.90
N ILE A 282 -20.83 29.12 16.69
CA ILE A 282 -21.37 28.20 15.69
C ILE A 282 -21.90 26.97 16.41
N ASP A 283 -23.23 26.85 16.39
CA ASP A 283 -23.98 25.69 16.84
C ASP A 283 -23.33 24.42 16.28
N GLY A 284 -22.89 23.54 17.17
CA GLY A 284 -22.42 22.21 16.82
C GLY A 284 -23.54 21.45 16.11
N VAL A 285 -23.55 21.53 14.79
CA VAL A 285 -24.23 20.53 13.96
C VAL A 285 -23.52 19.21 14.27
N PRO A 286 -24.26 18.14 14.63
CA PRO A 286 -23.64 16.87 14.89
C PRO A 286 -22.87 16.45 13.63
N LEU A 287 -21.56 16.23 13.75
CA LEU A 287 -20.79 15.45 12.78
C LEU A 287 -21.17 13.97 12.96
N ASP A 288 -22.43 13.68 12.69
CA ASP A 288 -22.91 12.32 12.44
C ASP A 288 -22.89 12.15 10.91
N GLY A 289 -21.70 11.89 10.37
CA GLY A 289 -21.48 11.63 8.97
C GLY A 289 -20.15 10.93 8.81
N ASP A 290 -20.23 9.64 8.50
CA ASP A 290 -19.14 8.67 8.33
C ASP A 290 -17.79 9.28 7.88
N ASP A 291 -16.73 8.94 8.63
CA ASP A 291 -15.32 9.24 8.38
C ASP A 291 -14.99 9.55 6.90
N ASP A 292 -14.56 10.79 6.62
CA ASP A 292 -14.16 11.30 5.29
C ASP A 292 -13.06 10.41 4.67
N SER A 293 -13.46 9.34 3.99
CA SER A 293 -12.53 8.51 3.23
C SER A 293 -11.88 9.35 2.14
N ILE A 294 -10.58 9.18 1.91
CA ILE A 294 -9.86 9.90 0.86
C ILE A 294 -10.47 9.68 -0.55
N LEU A 295 -11.20 8.58 -0.75
CA LEU A 295 -11.96 8.30 -1.97
C LEU A 295 -13.14 9.26 -2.16
N ALA A 296 -13.72 9.77 -1.06
CA ALA A 296 -14.82 10.73 -1.09
C ALA A 296 -14.38 12.20 -1.22
N TYR A 297 -13.10 12.49 -0.98
CA TYR A 297 -12.55 13.84 -0.88
C TYR A 297 -12.90 14.76 -2.07
N ASN A 298 -12.81 14.23 -3.30
CA ASN A 298 -13.13 14.99 -4.51
C ASN A 298 -14.57 14.79 -5.02
N GLY A 299 -15.17 13.65 -4.69
CA GLY A 299 -16.41 13.17 -5.27
C GLY A 299 -16.28 12.72 -6.73
N ALA A 300 -17.02 11.67 -7.09
CA ALA A 300 -17.04 11.16 -8.46
C ALA A 300 -18.30 10.32 -8.72
N ALA A 301 -18.78 10.36 -9.95
CA ALA A 301 -19.63 9.30 -10.51
C ALA A 301 -18.98 8.76 -11.77
N VAL A 302 -18.75 7.45 -11.78
CA VAL A 302 -18.38 6.72 -12.98
C VAL A 302 -19.27 5.49 -13.08
N ILE A 303 -19.81 5.23 -14.27
CA ILE A 303 -20.70 4.10 -14.53
C ILE A 303 -20.37 3.49 -15.88
N ALA A 304 -20.46 2.16 -16.01
CA ALA A 304 -20.53 1.51 -17.30
C ALA A 304 -21.62 0.44 -17.37
N MET A 305 -22.16 0.25 -18.56
CA MET A 305 -23.25 -0.69 -18.85
C MET A 305 -22.93 -1.51 -20.11
N ALA A 306 -23.29 -2.78 -20.08
CA ALA A 306 -23.18 -3.69 -21.21
C ALA A 306 -24.49 -3.71 -21.99
N GLY A 307 -24.41 -3.59 -23.31
CA GLY A 307 -25.54 -3.79 -24.21
C GLY A 307 -25.24 -4.85 -25.25
N LYS A 308 -26.10 -4.96 -26.25
CA LYS A 308 -25.95 -5.93 -27.33
C LYS A 308 -24.81 -5.51 -28.26
N ASN A 309 -23.71 -6.26 -28.22
CA ASN A 309 -22.48 -5.96 -28.97
C ASN A 309 -21.97 -4.51 -28.80
N CYS A 310 -22.29 -3.90 -27.67
CA CYS A 310 -21.90 -2.53 -27.35
C CYS A 310 -21.66 -2.37 -25.85
N VAL A 311 -20.87 -1.37 -25.49
CA VAL A 311 -20.63 -0.98 -24.11
C VAL A 311 -20.68 0.53 -23.99
N ALA A 312 -21.29 1.03 -22.93
CA ALA A 312 -21.33 2.45 -22.61
C ALA A 312 -20.61 2.72 -21.30
N ILE A 313 -19.88 3.83 -21.23
CA ILE A 313 -19.25 4.34 -20.01
C ILE A 313 -19.57 5.82 -19.87
N ALA A 314 -19.88 6.28 -18.67
CA ALA A 314 -20.19 7.66 -18.41
C ALA A 314 -19.58 8.14 -17.11
N SER A 315 -19.29 9.43 -17.04
CA SER A 315 -18.88 10.08 -15.79
C SER A 315 -19.42 11.49 -15.68
N ASP A 316 -19.48 11.99 -14.45
CA ASP A 316 -19.70 13.40 -14.18
C ASP A 316 -18.44 14.23 -14.49
N THR A 317 -18.57 15.55 -14.55
CA THR A 317 -17.48 16.47 -14.91
C THR A 317 -17.03 17.36 -13.75
N ARG A 318 -17.62 17.20 -12.57
CA ARG A 318 -17.25 17.95 -11.37
C ARG A 318 -15.88 17.53 -10.85
N LEU A 319 -15.09 18.49 -10.40
CA LEU A 319 -14.01 18.30 -9.44
C LEU A 319 -14.35 19.14 -8.22
N GLY A 320 -14.47 18.50 -7.05
CA GLY A 320 -14.62 19.22 -5.79
C GLY A 320 -13.50 18.97 -4.81
N VAL A 321 -13.53 19.71 -3.71
CA VAL A 321 -12.72 19.51 -2.50
C VAL A 321 -13.61 19.85 -1.31
N GLN A 322 -13.85 18.91 -0.41
CA GLN A 322 -14.62 19.12 0.83
C GLN A 322 -15.95 19.87 0.59
N GLY A 323 -16.73 19.41 -0.40
CA GLY A 323 -18.02 20.01 -0.77
C GLY A 323 -17.95 21.26 -1.66
N GLN A 324 -16.81 21.93 -1.78
CA GLN A 324 -16.63 23.04 -2.73
C GLN A 324 -16.39 22.53 -4.14
N THR A 325 -16.94 23.19 -5.16
CA THR A 325 -16.67 22.86 -6.57
C THR A 325 -15.49 23.70 -7.07
N ILE A 326 -14.44 23.05 -7.55
CA ILE A 326 -13.24 23.70 -8.11
C ILE A 326 -13.34 23.81 -9.63
N ALA A 327 -13.74 22.73 -10.30
CA ALA A 327 -13.85 22.69 -11.76
C ALA A 327 -15.09 21.90 -12.20
N THR A 328 -15.53 22.16 -13.43
CA THR A 328 -16.74 21.56 -14.03
C THR A 328 -16.45 20.78 -15.31
N ASP A 329 -15.18 20.55 -15.61
CA ASP A 329 -14.66 19.91 -16.83
C ASP A 329 -13.57 18.86 -16.53
N PHE A 330 -13.62 18.24 -15.35
CA PHE A 330 -12.64 17.23 -14.95
C PHE A 330 -12.87 15.89 -15.64
N GLN A 331 -11.85 15.39 -16.33
CA GLN A 331 -11.91 14.13 -17.07
C GLN A 331 -11.69 12.93 -16.15
N LYS A 332 -12.67 12.02 -16.11
CA LYS A 332 -12.58 10.74 -15.37
C LYS A 332 -12.59 9.50 -16.27
N VAL A 333 -13.02 9.66 -17.52
CA VAL A 333 -13.04 8.59 -18.54
C VAL A 333 -11.96 8.84 -19.58
N PHE A 334 -11.15 7.80 -19.81
CA PHE A 334 -9.99 7.82 -20.69
C PHE A 334 -10.11 6.72 -21.73
N ARG A 335 -10.01 7.10 -23.00
CA ARG A 335 -9.87 6.14 -24.10
C ARG A 335 -8.43 5.63 -24.13
N LEU A 336 -8.27 4.33 -23.94
CA LEU A 336 -6.95 3.70 -23.93
C LEU A 336 -6.59 3.11 -25.29
N ASN A 337 -7.53 2.40 -25.89
CA ASN A 337 -7.41 1.77 -27.21
C ASN A 337 -8.69 2.05 -28.04
N ASP A 338 -8.76 1.52 -29.26
CA ASP A 338 -9.96 1.65 -30.11
C ASP A 338 -11.15 0.82 -29.60
N LYS A 339 -10.91 -0.18 -28.75
CA LYS A 339 -11.94 -1.07 -28.20
C LYS A 339 -12.07 -1.03 -26.67
N THR A 340 -11.40 -0.12 -25.97
CA THR A 340 -11.38 -0.12 -24.50
C THR A 340 -11.30 1.29 -23.91
N PHE A 341 -12.17 1.55 -22.95
CA PHE A 341 -12.20 2.72 -22.08
C PHE A 341 -11.85 2.35 -20.64
N LEU A 342 -11.29 3.32 -19.94
CA LEU A 342 -10.98 3.27 -18.52
C LEU A 342 -11.69 4.44 -17.83
N GLY A 343 -12.53 4.13 -16.85
CA GLY A 343 -13.00 5.08 -15.87
C GLY A 343 -12.13 5.03 -14.61
N LEU A 344 -11.83 6.19 -14.03
CA LEU A 344 -11.15 6.29 -12.75
C LEU A 344 -11.97 7.19 -11.83
N ALA A 345 -12.51 6.64 -10.76
CA ALA A 345 -13.11 7.38 -9.65
C ALA A 345 -12.14 7.46 -8.46
N GLY A 346 -12.34 8.38 -7.53
CA GLY A 346 -11.51 8.55 -6.33
C GLY A 346 -10.71 9.87 -6.33
N LEU A 347 -9.51 9.84 -5.74
CA LEU A 347 -8.65 11.00 -5.55
C LEU A 347 -8.16 11.56 -6.89
N ALA A 348 -8.40 12.84 -7.15
CA ALA A 348 -8.16 13.48 -8.44
C ALA A 348 -6.68 13.46 -8.87
N THR A 349 -5.74 13.59 -7.94
CA THR A 349 -4.29 13.52 -8.22
C THR A 349 -3.87 12.13 -8.68
N ASP A 350 -4.47 11.10 -8.09
CA ASP A 350 -4.20 9.71 -8.44
C ASP A 350 -4.86 9.35 -9.77
N VAL A 351 -6.08 9.85 -10.04
CA VAL A 351 -6.73 9.73 -11.35
C VAL A 351 -5.81 10.22 -12.48
N GLN A 352 -5.20 11.39 -12.31
CA GLN A 352 -4.25 11.94 -13.29
C GLN A 352 -2.97 11.10 -13.40
N SER A 353 -2.38 10.72 -12.26
CA SER A 353 -1.12 9.96 -12.24
C SER A 353 -1.28 8.55 -12.83
N VAL A 354 -2.33 7.83 -12.41
CA VAL A 354 -2.64 6.47 -12.86
C VAL A 354 -2.99 6.45 -14.34
N SER A 355 -3.79 7.41 -14.83
CA SER A 355 -4.15 7.46 -16.26
C SER A 355 -2.91 7.67 -17.15
N GLN A 356 -1.98 8.55 -16.76
CA GLN A 356 -0.72 8.75 -17.47
C GLN A 356 0.17 7.50 -17.43
N LEU A 357 0.29 6.88 -16.25
CA LEU A 357 1.08 5.67 -16.07
C LEU A 357 0.52 4.50 -16.91
N LEU A 358 -0.80 4.30 -16.91
CA LEU A 358 -1.43 3.26 -17.72
C LEU A 358 -1.25 3.52 -19.21
N ARG A 359 -1.40 4.77 -19.66
CA ARG A 359 -1.12 5.14 -21.06
C ARG A 359 0.32 4.82 -21.46
N PHE A 360 1.29 5.12 -20.60
CA PHE A 360 2.69 4.75 -20.81
C PHE A 360 2.87 3.22 -20.91
N LYS A 361 2.34 2.45 -19.96
CA LYS A 361 2.44 0.99 -19.95
C LYS A 361 1.80 0.35 -21.20
N LEU A 362 0.69 0.91 -21.67
CA LEU A 362 -0.01 0.45 -22.87
C LEU A 362 0.75 0.73 -24.16
N ASN A 363 1.34 1.92 -24.28
CA ASN A 363 2.18 2.26 -25.42
C ASN A 363 3.39 1.32 -25.49
N MET A 364 4.04 1.06 -24.35
CA MET A 364 5.15 0.10 -24.26
C MET A 364 4.72 -1.33 -24.63
N TYR A 365 3.52 -1.76 -24.20
CA TYR A 365 2.97 -3.05 -24.57
C TYR A 365 2.73 -3.17 -26.07
N LYS A 366 2.10 -2.16 -26.67
CA LYS A 366 1.80 -2.11 -28.11
C LYS A 366 3.08 -2.14 -28.94
N MET A 367 4.13 -1.42 -28.51
CA MET A 367 5.43 -1.43 -29.19
C MET A 367 6.14 -2.78 -29.07
N ARG A 368 6.07 -3.44 -27.91
CA ARG A 368 6.78 -4.70 -27.66
C ARG A 368 6.12 -5.91 -28.31
N GLU A 369 4.80 -5.98 -28.25
CA GLU A 369 4.01 -7.14 -28.69
C GLU A 369 3.41 -6.94 -30.10
N GLU A 370 3.57 -5.75 -30.69
CA GLU A 370 2.99 -5.33 -31.98
C GLU A 370 1.48 -5.55 -32.10
N ARG A 371 0.78 -5.60 -30.96
CA ARG A 371 -0.66 -5.81 -30.89
C ARG A 371 -1.30 -5.00 -29.78
N GLU A 372 -2.58 -4.69 -29.95
CA GLU A 372 -3.35 -4.00 -28.91
C GLU A 372 -3.64 -4.93 -27.72
N ILE A 373 -3.70 -4.34 -26.52
CA ILE A 373 -4.07 -5.08 -25.32
C ILE A 373 -5.58 -5.41 -25.38
N LYS A 374 -5.95 -6.62 -24.96
CA LYS A 374 -7.36 -7.02 -24.81
C LYS A 374 -7.91 -6.47 -23.49
N ALA A 375 -9.20 -6.13 -23.43
CA ALA A 375 -9.83 -5.57 -22.23
C ALA A 375 -9.64 -6.44 -20.97
N LYS A 376 -9.77 -7.77 -21.10
CA LYS A 376 -9.48 -8.72 -20.01
C LYS A 376 -8.03 -8.70 -19.54
N THR A 377 -7.07 -8.56 -20.46
CA THR A 377 -5.64 -8.47 -20.12
C THR A 377 -5.30 -7.13 -19.48
N LEU A 378 -5.96 -6.06 -19.93
CA LEU A 378 -5.86 -4.74 -19.30
C LEU A 378 -6.35 -4.78 -17.85
N SER A 379 -7.50 -5.42 -17.62
CA SER A 379 -8.07 -5.60 -16.28
C SER A 379 -7.04 -6.24 -15.32
N ALA A 380 -6.44 -7.35 -15.74
CA ALA A 380 -5.38 -8.00 -14.97
C ALA A 380 -4.11 -7.15 -14.79
N LEU A 381 -3.77 -6.30 -15.76
CA LEU A 381 -2.62 -5.39 -15.65
C LEU A 381 -2.89 -4.28 -14.61
N ILE A 382 -4.10 -3.73 -14.59
CA ILE A 382 -4.51 -2.71 -13.62
C ILE A 382 -4.60 -3.31 -12.22
N SER A 383 -5.18 -4.50 -12.07
CA SER A 383 -5.23 -5.21 -10.78
C SER A 383 -3.85 -5.38 -10.16
N ASN A 384 -2.89 -5.87 -10.94
CA ASN A 384 -1.51 -6.02 -10.48
C ASN A 384 -0.85 -4.68 -10.15
N LEU A 385 -1.14 -3.62 -10.91
CA LEU A 385 -0.63 -2.27 -10.65
C LEU A 385 -1.14 -1.71 -9.32
N MET A 386 -2.43 -1.89 -9.03
CA MET A 386 -3.04 -1.45 -7.77
C MET A 386 -2.50 -2.28 -6.61
N TYR A 387 -2.42 -3.60 -6.77
CA TYR A 387 -1.94 -4.51 -5.73
C TYR A 387 -0.45 -4.32 -5.40
N GLU A 388 0.38 -3.95 -6.38
CA GLU A 388 1.79 -3.59 -6.15
C GLU A 388 1.93 -2.46 -5.12
N LYS A 389 0.95 -1.57 -5.05
CA LYS A 389 0.90 -0.43 -4.13
C LYS A 389 0.02 -0.68 -2.90
N ARG A 390 -0.30 -1.92 -2.53
CA ARG A 390 -1.19 -2.26 -1.40
C ARG A 390 -0.94 -1.49 -0.08
N PHE A 391 0.31 -1.22 0.30
CA PHE A 391 0.67 -0.53 1.55
C PHE A 391 0.75 1.01 1.42
N GLY A 392 0.38 1.53 0.25
CA GLY A 392 0.24 2.95 -0.06
C GLY A 392 -0.51 3.03 -1.39
N PRO A 393 -1.82 2.67 -1.38
CA PRO A 393 -2.58 2.38 -2.59
C PRO A 393 -2.74 3.64 -3.43
N TRP A 394 -2.98 3.46 -4.72
CA TRP A 394 -3.60 4.50 -5.50
C TRP A 394 -5.05 4.60 -5.02
N PHE A 395 -5.46 5.77 -4.55
CA PHE A 395 -6.81 6.03 -4.07
C PHE A 395 -7.75 6.24 -5.25
N VAL A 396 -7.85 5.22 -6.10
CA VAL A 396 -8.74 5.19 -7.24
C VAL A 396 -9.49 3.87 -7.28
N GLU A 397 -10.67 3.93 -7.89
CA GLU A 397 -11.52 2.78 -8.19
C GLU A 397 -11.59 2.65 -9.72
N PRO A 398 -10.74 1.79 -10.32
CA PRO A 398 -10.71 1.63 -11.76
C PRO A 398 -11.91 0.85 -12.28
N LEU A 399 -12.45 1.33 -13.39
CA LEU A 399 -13.50 0.68 -14.15
C LEU A 399 -13.02 0.47 -15.59
N VAL A 400 -13.02 -0.76 -16.07
CA VAL A 400 -12.67 -1.11 -17.44
C VAL A 400 -13.93 -1.47 -18.20
N ALA A 401 -14.17 -0.77 -19.31
CA ALA A 401 -15.28 -1.04 -20.22
C ALA A 401 -14.73 -1.21 -21.64
N GLY A 402 -14.97 -2.34 -22.28
CA GLY A 402 -14.49 -2.58 -23.64
C GLY A 402 -15.23 -3.68 -24.37
N LEU A 403 -14.85 -3.88 -25.63
CA LEU A 403 -15.32 -4.99 -26.45
C LEU A 403 -14.21 -6.02 -26.62
N THR A 404 -14.58 -7.30 -26.55
CA THR A 404 -13.68 -8.39 -26.91
C THR A 404 -13.46 -8.44 -28.43
N GLU A 405 -12.59 -9.35 -28.90
CA GLU A 405 -12.39 -9.57 -30.33
C GLU A 405 -13.68 -10.02 -31.03
N ASP A 406 -14.53 -10.78 -30.34
CA ASP A 406 -15.85 -11.23 -30.80
C ASP A 406 -16.96 -10.19 -30.58
N ASN A 407 -16.57 -8.94 -30.31
CA ASN A 407 -17.45 -7.80 -30.02
C ASN A 407 -18.44 -8.04 -28.87
N GLN A 408 -18.09 -8.93 -27.95
CA GLN A 408 -18.85 -9.10 -26.71
C GLN A 408 -18.44 -8.04 -25.70
N PRO A 409 -19.39 -7.44 -24.97
CA PRO A 409 -19.08 -6.47 -23.94
C PRO A 409 -18.27 -7.14 -22.81
N PHE A 410 -17.28 -6.40 -22.32
CA PHE A 410 -16.48 -6.76 -21.17
C PHE A 410 -16.47 -5.60 -20.20
N LEU A 411 -16.93 -5.87 -18.98
CA LEU A 411 -16.95 -4.93 -17.87
C LEU A 411 -16.18 -5.52 -16.68
N SER A 412 -15.33 -4.69 -16.09
CA SER A 412 -14.61 -5.01 -14.85
C SER A 412 -14.52 -3.76 -13.99
N SER A 413 -14.70 -3.93 -12.69
CA SER A 413 -14.47 -2.91 -11.67
C SER A 413 -13.43 -3.41 -10.68
N MET A 414 -12.69 -2.50 -10.07
CA MET A 414 -11.68 -2.81 -9.07
C MET A 414 -11.76 -1.83 -7.90
N ASP A 415 -11.50 -2.36 -6.71
CA ASP A 415 -11.20 -1.52 -5.55
C ASP A 415 -9.79 -0.92 -5.63
N CYS A 416 -9.45 -0.05 -4.67
CA CYS A 416 -8.12 0.56 -4.56
C CYS A 416 -6.99 -0.45 -4.25
N LEU A 417 -7.33 -1.71 -3.95
CA LEU A 417 -6.38 -2.81 -3.72
C LEU A 417 -6.15 -3.64 -4.98
N GLY A 418 -6.95 -3.45 -6.03
CA GLY A 418 -6.89 -4.22 -7.27
C GLY A 418 -7.69 -5.52 -7.26
N CYS A 419 -8.68 -5.66 -6.37
CA CYS A 419 -9.61 -6.79 -6.41
C CYS A 419 -10.53 -6.68 -7.63
N GLU A 420 -10.38 -7.57 -8.62
CA GLU A 420 -11.19 -7.52 -9.84
C GLU A 420 -12.58 -8.14 -9.63
N MET A 421 -13.61 -7.40 -9.99
CA MET A 421 -14.98 -7.89 -10.12
C MET A 421 -15.46 -7.79 -11.56
N PHE A 422 -15.87 -8.92 -12.13
CA PHE A 422 -16.43 -9.00 -13.48
C PHE A 422 -17.95 -9.04 -13.42
N THR A 423 -18.60 -8.23 -14.26
CA THR A 423 -20.06 -8.22 -14.40
C THR A 423 -20.46 -8.38 -15.86
N LYS A 424 -21.70 -8.80 -16.10
CA LYS A 424 -22.32 -8.81 -17.43
C LYS A 424 -23.32 -7.68 -17.63
N ASP A 425 -23.59 -6.92 -16.57
CA ASP A 425 -24.76 -6.06 -16.50
C ASP A 425 -24.28 -4.60 -16.56
N TYR A 426 -23.91 -4.06 -15.40
CA TYR A 426 -23.37 -2.73 -15.21
C TYR A 426 -22.47 -2.69 -13.97
N VAL A 427 -21.62 -1.68 -13.91
CA VAL A 427 -20.69 -1.39 -12.81
C VAL A 427 -20.71 0.10 -12.52
N CYS A 428 -20.60 0.45 -11.24
CA CYS A 428 -20.56 1.81 -10.75
C CYS A 428 -19.28 2.00 -9.92
N ALA A 429 -18.79 3.23 -9.81
CA ALA A 429 -17.65 3.59 -8.96
C ALA A 429 -17.72 5.06 -8.54
N GLY A 430 -17.09 5.39 -7.41
CA GLY A 430 -17.07 6.72 -6.81
C GLY A 430 -18.17 6.94 -5.77
N THR A 431 -18.23 8.16 -5.22
CA THR A 431 -19.12 8.51 -4.09
C THR A 431 -20.60 8.32 -4.38
N MET A 432 -21.01 8.38 -5.65
CA MET A 432 -22.39 8.18 -6.08
C MET A 432 -22.76 6.73 -6.40
N GLU A 433 -21.90 5.76 -6.07
CA GLU A 433 -22.12 4.35 -6.39
C GLU A 433 -23.53 3.86 -5.98
N GLU A 434 -23.96 4.11 -4.74
CA GLU A 434 -25.28 3.68 -4.25
C GLU A 434 -26.44 4.30 -5.03
N ALA A 435 -26.36 5.60 -5.33
CA ALA A 435 -27.39 6.31 -6.08
C ALA A 435 -27.46 5.84 -7.55
N LEU A 436 -26.31 5.50 -8.13
CA LEU A 436 -26.22 4.90 -9.46
C LEU A 436 -26.84 3.51 -9.47
N HIS A 437 -26.47 2.64 -8.52
CA HIS A 437 -27.02 1.28 -8.42
C HIS A 437 -28.56 1.27 -8.40
N GLY A 438 -29.19 2.07 -7.54
CA GLY A 438 -30.65 2.11 -7.45
C GLY A 438 -31.36 2.50 -8.77
N MET A 439 -30.75 3.40 -9.54
CA MET A 439 -31.28 3.79 -10.86
C MET A 439 -31.00 2.73 -11.93
N CYS A 440 -29.81 2.14 -11.91
CA CYS A 440 -29.41 1.09 -12.85
C CYS A 440 -30.30 -0.15 -12.70
N GLU A 441 -30.59 -0.60 -11.49
CA GLU A 441 -31.48 -1.73 -11.24
C GLU A 441 -32.88 -1.52 -11.82
N SER A 442 -33.35 -0.27 -11.85
CA SER A 442 -34.70 0.07 -12.34
C SER A 442 -34.76 0.20 -13.85
N LEU A 443 -33.72 0.75 -14.48
CA LEU A 443 -33.74 1.11 -15.90
C LEU A 443 -33.02 0.10 -16.80
N PHE A 444 -32.00 -0.60 -16.29
CA PHE A 444 -31.19 -1.52 -17.08
C PHE A 444 -32.01 -2.71 -17.58
N ARG A 445 -31.75 -3.12 -18.82
CA ARG A 445 -32.27 -4.35 -19.41
C ARG A 445 -31.14 -5.04 -20.18
N PRO A 446 -31.06 -6.38 -20.13
CA PRO A 446 -30.13 -7.12 -20.95
C PRO A 446 -30.32 -6.83 -22.44
N ASP A 447 -29.23 -6.89 -23.21
CA ASP A 447 -29.23 -6.81 -24.69
C ASP A 447 -29.85 -5.53 -25.28
N MET A 448 -29.74 -4.40 -24.60
CA MET A 448 -30.12 -3.08 -25.13
C MET A 448 -29.31 -2.71 -26.39
N GLU A 449 -29.97 -2.13 -27.38
CA GLU A 449 -29.31 -1.55 -28.56
C GLU A 449 -28.54 -0.26 -28.17
N PRO A 450 -27.54 0.19 -28.96
CA PRO A 450 -26.69 1.32 -28.59
C PRO A 450 -27.42 2.62 -28.23
N GLU A 451 -28.49 2.98 -28.95
CA GLU A 451 -29.27 4.18 -28.63
C GLU A 451 -30.07 4.04 -27.31
N ASP A 452 -30.62 2.85 -27.04
CA ASP A 452 -31.37 2.59 -25.81
C ASP A 452 -30.41 2.55 -24.60
N LEU A 453 -29.22 1.97 -24.79
CA LEU A 453 -28.16 1.94 -23.78
C LEU A 453 -27.69 3.37 -23.44
N PHE A 454 -27.52 4.22 -24.47
CA PHE A 454 -27.20 5.64 -24.29
C PHE A 454 -28.22 6.38 -23.43
N GLU A 455 -29.50 6.19 -23.73
CA GLU A 455 -30.57 6.87 -23.01
C GLU A 455 -30.64 6.40 -21.56
N THR A 456 -30.53 5.08 -21.35
CA THR A 456 -30.54 4.44 -20.04
C THR A 456 -29.39 4.95 -19.17
N ILE A 457 -28.14 4.88 -19.64
CA ILE A 457 -26.98 5.33 -18.86
C ILE A 457 -27.01 6.83 -18.59
N SER A 458 -27.51 7.64 -19.54
CA SER A 458 -27.68 9.08 -19.36
C SER A 458 -28.70 9.42 -18.28
N GLN A 459 -29.83 8.69 -18.25
CA GLN A 459 -30.85 8.86 -17.22
C GLN A 459 -30.35 8.42 -15.84
N CYS A 460 -29.63 7.30 -15.75
CA CYS A 460 -29.01 6.85 -14.50
C CYS A 460 -28.04 7.91 -13.95
N LEU A 461 -27.11 8.39 -14.78
CA LEU A 461 -26.12 9.37 -14.36
C LEU A 461 -26.78 10.69 -13.91
N LEU A 462 -27.70 11.24 -14.71
CA LEU A 462 -28.36 12.51 -14.36
C LEU A 462 -29.24 12.40 -13.12
N SER A 463 -29.90 11.25 -12.91
CA SER A 463 -30.70 11.01 -11.72
C SER A 463 -29.83 10.90 -10.47
N ALA A 464 -28.69 10.19 -10.57
CA ALA A 464 -27.72 10.10 -9.49
C ALA A 464 -27.13 11.48 -9.15
N CYS A 465 -26.67 12.25 -10.15
CA CYS A 465 -26.14 13.61 -9.99
C CYS A 465 -27.14 14.61 -9.36
N ASN A 466 -28.43 14.28 -9.28
CA ASN A 466 -29.42 15.11 -8.58
C ASN A 466 -29.55 14.79 -7.08
N ARG A 467 -29.00 13.65 -6.63
CA ARG A 467 -29.12 13.15 -5.26
C ARG A 467 -27.89 13.39 -4.40
N ASP A 468 -26.71 13.58 -5.02
CA ASP A 468 -25.45 13.85 -4.34
C ASP A 468 -24.89 15.22 -4.79
N ALA A 469 -24.31 15.96 -3.83
CA ALA A 469 -23.65 17.24 -4.07
C ALA A 469 -22.14 17.09 -4.39
N LEU A 470 -21.55 15.93 -4.12
CA LEU A 470 -20.13 15.66 -4.33
C LEU A 470 -19.79 15.34 -5.79
N ALA A 471 -20.77 15.02 -6.63
CA ALA A 471 -20.55 14.76 -8.05
C ALA A 471 -21.67 15.38 -8.90
N GLY A 472 -21.38 15.76 -10.15
CA GLY A 472 -22.37 16.39 -11.02
C GLY A 472 -21.82 17.33 -12.08
N TRP A 473 -22.50 18.48 -12.25
CA TRP A 473 -22.23 19.50 -13.27
C TRP A 473 -22.39 19.03 -14.72
N GLY A 474 -23.20 18.00 -14.92
CA GLY A 474 -23.45 17.37 -16.21
C GLY A 474 -22.85 15.98 -16.25
N GLY A 475 -22.55 15.52 -17.44
CA GLY A 475 -21.89 14.23 -17.63
C GLY A 475 -21.43 14.04 -19.05
N VAL A 476 -20.41 13.20 -19.22
CA VAL A 476 -19.93 12.75 -20.52
C VAL A 476 -20.25 11.28 -20.63
N VAL A 477 -20.90 10.90 -21.73
CA VAL A 477 -21.21 9.50 -22.06
C VAL A 477 -20.43 9.13 -23.31
N HIS A 478 -19.73 8.00 -23.26
CA HIS A 478 -19.08 7.36 -24.40
C HIS A 478 -19.75 6.01 -24.66
N ILE A 479 -19.99 5.71 -25.94
CA ILE A 479 -20.49 4.41 -26.37
C ILE A 479 -19.52 3.82 -27.37
N LEU A 480 -19.25 2.55 -27.19
CA LEU A 480 -18.44 1.74 -28.07
C LEU A 480 -19.31 0.62 -28.66
N TYR A 481 -19.42 0.58 -29.97
CA TYR A 481 -20.14 -0.45 -30.71
C TYR A 481 -19.49 -0.64 -32.09
N GLU A 482 -19.71 -1.80 -32.70
CA GLU A 482 -19.15 -2.09 -34.03
C GLU A 482 -20.00 -1.47 -35.14
N MET A 483 -19.40 -0.53 -35.88
CA MET A 483 -19.78 -0.15 -37.25
C MET A 483 -18.50 -0.20 -38.08
N SER A 484 -18.61 -0.30 -39.42
CA SER A 484 -17.48 -0.32 -40.37
C SER A 484 -16.45 0.83 -40.21
N ARG A 485 -16.74 1.82 -39.36
CA ARG A 485 -15.81 2.66 -38.60
C ARG A 485 -16.34 2.79 -37.17
N SER A 486 -15.54 2.47 -36.16
CA SER A 486 -15.86 2.73 -34.75
C SER A 486 -16.23 4.21 -34.58
N ARG A 487 -17.48 4.52 -34.23
CA ARG A 487 -17.91 5.88 -33.90
C ARG A 487 -17.88 6.06 -32.40
N GLU A 488 -17.15 7.07 -31.95
CA GLU A 488 -17.26 7.58 -30.60
C GLU A 488 -18.40 8.60 -30.58
N HIS A 489 -19.46 8.31 -29.83
CA HIS A 489 -20.47 9.31 -29.51
C HIS A 489 -20.11 9.89 -28.14
N CYS A 490 -19.50 11.07 -28.13
CA CYS A 490 -19.28 11.85 -26.92
C CYS A 490 -20.40 12.89 -26.82
N VAL A 491 -21.35 12.67 -25.92
CA VAL A 491 -22.42 13.65 -25.65
C VAL A 491 -22.14 14.30 -24.31
N HIS A 492 -22.03 15.63 -24.34
CA HIS A 492 -22.00 16.41 -23.11
C HIS A 492 -23.46 16.64 -22.69
N LEU A 493 -23.80 16.14 -21.52
CA LEU A 493 -25.09 16.37 -20.88
C LEU A 493 -25.00 17.71 -20.14
N ALA A 494 -25.50 18.78 -20.77
CA ALA A 494 -25.59 20.08 -20.13
C ALA A 494 -27.00 20.28 -19.56
N ARG A 495 -27.07 20.65 -18.27
CA ARG A 495 -28.33 21.04 -17.63
C ARG A 495 -28.57 22.53 -17.84
N VAL A 496 -29.60 22.91 -18.61
CA VAL A 496 -30.06 24.30 -18.65
C VAL A 496 -31.28 24.44 -17.76
N ILE A 497 -31.10 25.25 -16.71
CA ILE A 497 -32.16 25.64 -15.79
C ILE A 497 -32.93 26.79 -16.44
N HIS A 498 -34.14 26.52 -16.93
CA HIS A 498 -34.99 27.58 -17.47
C HIS A 498 -35.90 28.09 -16.34
N ARG A 499 -35.67 29.34 -15.91
CA ARG A 499 -36.58 30.03 -14.99
C ARG A 499 -37.78 30.52 -15.79
N THR A 500 -38.92 29.86 -15.62
CA THR A 500 -40.20 30.38 -16.08
C THR A 500 -40.93 31.05 -14.90
N PRO A 501 -41.85 32.00 -15.15
CA PRO A 501 -42.66 32.62 -14.09
C PRO A 501 -43.49 31.63 -13.25
N GLN A 502 -43.69 30.41 -13.75
CA GLN A 502 -44.48 29.34 -13.15
C GLN A 502 -43.65 28.30 -12.40
N GLY A 503 -42.31 28.45 -12.37
CA GLY A 503 -41.39 27.54 -11.71
C GLY A 503 -40.10 27.28 -12.50
N VAL A 504 -39.23 26.47 -11.90
CA VAL A 504 -37.97 26.04 -12.49
C VAL A 504 -38.22 24.80 -13.35
N THR A 505 -38.03 24.90 -14.67
CA THR A 505 -38.07 23.74 -15.57
C THR A 505 -36.64 23.34 -15.95
N THR A 506 -36.33 22.05 -15.79
CA THR A 506 -35.03 21.50 -16.18
C THR A 506 -35.15 20.89 -17.57
N LYS A 507 -34.35 21.34 -18.54
CA LYS A 507 -34.17 20.66 -19.83
C LYS A 507 -32.74 20.14 -19.96
N VAL A 508 -32.61 18.87 -20.35
CA VAL A 508 -31.32 18.26 -20.71
C VAL A 508 -31.01 18.67 -22.14
N LEU A 509 -29.95 19.46 -22.34
CA LEU A 509 -29.44 19.73 -23.67
C LEU A 509 -28.41 18.65 -24.03
N LYS A 510 -28.66 17.94 -25.13
CA LYS A 510 -27.69 17.06 -25.77
C LYS A 510 -26.87 17.92 -26.74
N THR A 511 -25.65 18.30 -26.37
CA THR A 511 -24.71 18.89 -27.32
C THR A 511 -23.88 17.77 -27.96
N ARG A 512 -24.10 17.56 -29.26
CA ARG A 512 -23.40 16.58 -30.08
C ARG A 512 -22.12 17.23 -30.62
N LYS A 513 -20.96 16.69 -30.27
CA LYS A 513 -19.70 16.96 -31.00
C LYS A 513 -19.48 15.75 -31.90
N ASP A 514 -19.70 15.92 -33.20
CA ASP A 514 -19.43 14.91 -34.23
C ASP A 514 -17.92 14.79 -34.53
#